data_AF-A0A938NHD6-F1
#
_entry.id   AF-A0A938NHD6-F1
#
_cell.length_a   1.000
_cell.length_b   1.000
_cell.length_c   1.000
_cell.angle_alpha   90.00
_cell.angle_beta   90.00
_cell.angle_gamma   90.00
#
_symmetry.space_group_name_H-M   'P 1'
#
loop_
_entity.id
_entity.type
_entity.pdbx_description
1 polymer ?
#
loop_
_entity_poly.entity_id
_entity_poly.type
_entity_poly.pdbx_seq_one_letter_code
_entity_poly.pdbx_strand_id
1 'polypeptide(L)'
;DLIEVNLSCPNIPGKPQIGYDAEASERLLTRVRKVVSVPMGVKLPPYFDPAHHEHMARMLGRVEVDFLSLINSVGNGLVVDPETERAVIKPKGGFGGLGGPLIKPVALANVRAFWKLFEGRLPIIGTGGVVSGTDVFEHLLCGASAVQIGTVLVEEGLGVFERLEKELGARLEQKGYTSPESCRGKLQEL
;
A
#
# COMPACT_ATOMS: atom_id res chain seq x y z
N ASP A 1 0.27 8.06 19.40
CA ASP A 1 0.93 8.38 18.12
C ASP A 1 1.58 7.16 17.51
N LEU A 2 1.78 7.19 16.20
CA LEU A 2 2.53 6.20 15.41
C LEU A 2 3.36 6.92 14.35
N ILE A 3 4.42 6.27 13.86
CA ILE A 3 5.27 6.80 12.79
C ILE A 3 5.23 5.83 11.60
N GLU A 4 4.99 6.36 10.40
CA GLU A 4 5.15 5.64 9.13
C GLU A 4 6.41 6.14 8.41
N VAL A 5 7.45 5.31 8.33
CA VAL A 5 8.69 5.66 7.61
C VAL A 5 8.51 5.36 6.13
N ASN A 6 8.55 6.40 5.31
CA ASN A 6 8.36 6.25 3.87
C ASN A 6 9.65 5.86 3.15
N LEU A 7 9.75 4.60 2.70
CA LEU A 7 10.89 4.08 1.93
C LEU A 7 10.69 4.15 0.41
N SER A 8 9.57 4.73 -0.04
CA SER A 8 8.96 4.37 -1.31
C SER A 8 8.70 5.55 -2.25
N CYS A 9 9.17 6.77 -1.95
CA CYS A 9 8.89 7.95 -2.77
C CYS A 9 9.51 7.83 -4.18
N PRO A 10 8.70 7.71 -5.26
CA PRO A 10 9.22 7.53 -6.63
C PRO A 10 9.57 8.84 -7.35
N ASN A 11 9.31 9.98 -6.70
CA ASN A 11 9.28 11.29 -7.37
C ASN A 11 10.50 12.16 -7.10
N ILE A 12 11.50 11.67 -6.35
CA ILE A 12 12.72 12.44 -6.04
C ILE A 12 13.73 12.31 -7.19
N PRO A 13 14.09 13.40 -7.89
CA PRO A 13 15.08 13.34 -8.97
C PRO A 13 16.44 12.86 -8.46
N GLY A 14 17.05 11.91 -9.19
CA GLY A 14 18.39 11.40 -8.89
C GLY A 14 18.49 10.49 -7.65
N LYS A 15 17.36 10.15 -6.99
CA LYS A 15 17.36 9.22 -5.85
C LYS A 15 16.47 8.01 -6.15
N PRO A 16 17.01 6.78 -6.10
CA PRO A 16 16.18 5.58 -6.20
C PRO A 16 15.28 5.44 -4.97
N GLN A 17 14.20 4.67 -5.11
CA GLN A 17 13.36 4.28 -3.98
C GLN A 17 14.16 3.35 -3.06
N ILE A 18 14.39 3.77 -1.82
CA ILE A 18 15.17 2.99 -0.83
C ILE A 18 14.53 1.62 -0.58
N GLY A 19 13.21 1.50 -0.68
CA GLY A 19 12.48 0.25 -0.54
C GLY A 19 12.81 -0.82 -1.59
N TYR A 20 13.54 -0.50 -2.66
CA TYR A 20 14.09 -1.50 -3.58
C TYR A 20 15.52 -1.93 -3.24
N ASP A 21 16.13 -1.34 -2.22
CA ASP A 21 17.44 -1.71 -1.67
C ASP A 21 17.23 -2.10 -0.19
N ALA A 22 17.17 -3.42 0.06
CA ALA A 22 16.91 -3.92 1.41
C ALA A 22 18.04 -3.58 2.39
N GLU A 23 19.29 -3.52 1.95
CA GLU A 23 20.41 -3.16 2.83
C GLU A 23 20.36 -1.67 3.20
N ALA A 24 20.07 -0.79 2.23
CA ALA A 24 19.87 0.62 2.53
C ALA A 24 18.65 0.83 3.43
N SER A 25 17.57 0.09 3.20
CA SER A 25 16.39 0.08 4.06
C SER A 25 16.74 -0.33 5.49
N GLU A 26 17.49 -1.42 5.67
CA GLU A 26 17.93 -1.90 6.98
C GLU A 26 18.77 -0.86 7.72
N ARG A 27 19.77 -0.28 7.05
CA ARG A 27 20.64 0.76 7.63
C ARG A 27 19.83 1.97 8.07
N LEU A 28 18.85 2.40 7.28
CA LEU A 28 17.98 3.52 7.60
C LEU A 28 17.07 3.20 8.79
N LEU A 29 16.30 2.12 8.69
CA LEU A 29 15.33 1.73 9.72
C LEU A 29 16.00 1.46 11.06
N THR A 30 17.18 0.84 11.08
CA THR A 30 17.96 0.62 12.31
C THR A 30 18.35 1.94 12.99
N ARG A 31 18.65 2.99 12.22
CA ARG A 31 18.96 4.32 12.77
C ARG A 31 17.69 5.02 13.27
N VAL A 32 16.59 4.91 12.53
CA VAL A 32 15.31 5.51 12.92
C VAL A 32 14.76 4.85 14.19
N ARG A 33 14.78 3.51 14.29
CA ARG A 33 14.31 2.77 15.47
C ARG A 33 14.96 3.21 16.77
N LYS A 34 16.24 3.64 16.74
CA LYS A 34 16.98 4.14 17.91
C LYS A 34 16.45 5.45 18.48
N VAL A 35 15.75 6.25 17.66
CA VAL A 35 15.23 7.56 18.06
C VAL A 35 13.70 7.61 18.11
N VAL A 36 13.04 6.51 17.74
CA VAL A 36 11.57 6.37 17.78
C VAL A 36 11.19 5.45 18.94
N SER A 37 10.28 5.92 19.80
CA SER A 37 9.75 5.16 20.95
C SER A 37 8.28 4.74 20.79
N VAL A 38 7.58 5.27 19.77
CA VAL A 38 6.21 4.92 19.42
C VAL A 38 6.18 3.77 18.40
N PRO A 39 5.01 3.15 18.12
CA PRO A 39 4.89 2.18 17.04
C PRO A 39 5.38 2.76 15.71
N MET A 40 6.25 2.02 15.03
CA MET A 40 6.93 2.40 13.80
C MET A 40 6.61 1.40 12.68
N GLY A 41 5.90 1.85 11.66
CA GLY A 41 5.67 1.09 10.45
C GLY A 41 6.42 1.65 9.26
N VAL A 42 6.32 0.96 8.12
CA VAL A 42 7.00 1.35 6.88
C VAL A 42 6.04 1.39 5.69
N LYS A 43 6.17 2.45 4.87
CA LYS A 43 5.52 2.53 3.56
C LYS A 43 6.45 1.95 2.51
N LEU A 44 6.02 0.87 1.85
CA LEU A 44 6.82 0.19 0.84
C LEU A 44 6.34 0.49 -0.58
N PRO A 45 7.25 0.46 -1.57
CA PRO A 45 6.86 0.43 -2.98
C PRO A 45 6.22 -0.94 -3.31
N PRO A 46 5.54 -1.09 -4.46
CA PRO A 46 5.10 -2.39 -4.92
C PRO A 46 6.26 -3.29 -5.32
N TYR A 47 6.19 -4.57 -4.97
CA TYR A 47 7.05 -5.63 -5.49
C TYR A 47 6.26 -6.50 -6.48
N PHE A 48 7.00 -7.13 -7.39
CA PHE A 48 6.43 -7.88 -8.52
C PHE A 48 6.99 -9.30 -8.64
N ASP A 49 7.98 -9.65 -7.82
CA ASP A 49 8.59 -10.98 -7.79
C ASP A 49 8.52 -11.54 -6.37
N PRO A 50 8.06 -12.78 -6.14
CA PRO A 50 8.04 -13.41 -4.82
C PRO A 50 9.37 -13.35 -4.08
N ALA A 51 10.51 -13.48 -4.77
CA ALA A 51 11.83 -13.40 -4.16
C ALA A 51 12.10 -12.03 -3.54
N HIS A 52 11.60 -10.95 -4.16
CA HIS A 52 11.70 -9.60 -3.60
C HIS A 52 10.84 -9.42 -2.34
N HIS A 53 9.62 -10.00 -2.33
CA HIS A 53 8.77 -9.98 -1.14
C HIS A 53 9.43 -10.69 0.03
N GLU A 54 9.96 -11.90 -0.20
CA GLU A 54 10.67 -12.67 0.82
C GLU A 54 11.92 -11.96 1.33
N HIS A 55 12.73 -11.40 0.42
CA HIS A 55 13.94 -10.68 0.79
C HIS A 55 13.65 -9.47 1.67
N MET A 56 12.63 -8.69 1.30
CA MET A 56 12.17 -7.55 2.11
C MET A 56 11.57 -8.00 3.44
N ALA A 57 10.73 -9.03 3.47
CA ALA A 57 10.13 -9.55 4.70
C ALA A 57 11.20 -10.05 5.71
N ARG A 58 12.22 -10.78 5.22
CA ARG A 58 13.36 -11.20 6.05
C ARG A 58 14.13 -10.01 6.63
N MET A 59 14.30 -8.94 5.87
CA MET A 59 14.94 -7.72 6.36
C MET A 59 14.10 -7.04 7.44
N LEU A 60 12.80 -6.87 7.21
CA LEU A 60 11.88 -6.24 8.15
C LEU A 60 11.81 -7.00 9.49
N GLY A 61 11.90 -8.34 9.46
CA GLY A 61 11.98 -9.17 10.66
C GLY A 61 13.23 -8.92 11.51
N ARG A 62 14.33 -8.41 10.93
CA ARG A 62 15.56 -8.05 11.66
C ARG A 62 15.50 -6.67 12.32
N VAL A 63 14.68 -5.76 11.80
CA VAL A 63 14.57 -4.38 12.29
C VAL A 63 13.35 -4.16 13.20
N GLU A 64 12.46 -5.15 13.27
CA GLU A 64 11.26 -5.15 14.12
C GLU A 64 10.35 -3.93 13.88
N VAL A 65 9.71 -3.91 12.71
CA VAL A 65 8.65 -2.93 12.41
C VAL A 65 7.31 -3.37 13.01
N ASP A 66 6.49 -2.41 13.41
CA ASP A 66 5.22 -2.65 14.10
C ASP A 66 4.03 -2.81 13.13
N PHE A 67 4.14 -2.28 11.91
CA PHE A 67 3.15 -2.46 10.84
C PHE A 67 3.74 -2.17 9.46
N LEU A 68 3.05 -2.59 8.40
CA LEU A 68 3.36 -2.22 7.01
C LEU A 68 2.26 -1.36 6.41
N SER A 69 2.63 -0.56 5.42
CA SER A 69 1.70 0.20 4.58
C SER A 69 2.02 -0.09 3.11
N LEU A 70 1.08 -0.74 2.44
CA LEU A 70 1.27 -1.43 1.15
C LEU A 70 0.14 -1.05 0.20
N ILE A 71 0.35 -0.34 -0.90
CA ILE A 71 1.61 0.10 -1.50
C ILE A 71 1.67 1.62 -1.63
N ASN A 72 2.84 2.17 -1.92
CA ASN A 72 2.92 3.47 -2.56
C ASN A 72 2.49 3.37 -4.04
N SER A 73 2.41 4.50 -4.71
CA SER A 73 2.22 4.58 -6.16
C SER A 73 3.17 3.67 -6.94
N VAL A 74 2.68 3.11 -8.05
CA VAL A 74 3.53 2.40 -9.02
C VAL A 74 4.41 3.45 -9.70
N GLY A 75 5.70 3.40 -9.41
CA GLY A 75 6.63 4.47 -9.78
C GLY A 75 6.95 4.53 -11.27
N ASN A 76 7.21 5.74 -11.76
CA ASN A 76 7.69 6.03 -13.12
C ASN A 76 6.76 5.54 -14.25
N GLY A 77 5.45 5.65 -14.04
CA GLY A 77 4.49 5.59 -15.14
C GLY A 77 4.54 6.85 -16.00
N LEU A 78 3.99 6.74 -17.20
CA LEU A 78 3.88 7.83 -18.16
C LEU A 78 2.45 7.89 -18.70
N VAL A 79 1.88 9.08 -18.75
CA VAL A 79 0.62 9.36 -19.42
C VAL A 79 0.89 10.39 -20.50
N VAL A 80 0.48 10.06 -21.72
CA VAL A 80 0.68 10.87 -22.93
C VAL A 80 -0.67 11.41 -23.38
N ASP A 81 -0.72 12.69 -23.68
CA ASP A 81 -1.83 13.32 -24.40
C ASP A 81 -1.60 13.11 -25.91
N PRO A 82 -2.46 12.33 -26.60
CA PRO A 82 -2.29 12.04 -28.02
C PRO A 82 -2.53 13.24 -28.93
N GLU A 83 -3.30 14.25 -28.48
CA GLU A 83 -3.62 15.42 -29.30
C GLU A 83 -2.44 16.41 -29.32
N THR A 84 -1.73 16.52 -28.20
CA THR A 84 -0.57 17.42 -28.08
C THR A 84 0.77 16.71 -28.25
N GLU A 85 0.77 15.39 -28.37
CA GLU A 85 1.96 14.52 -28.43
C GLU A 85 2.93 14.76 -27.25
N ARG A 86 2.39 15.08 -26.06
CA ARG A 86 3.17 15.48 -24.88
C ARG A 86 2.81 14.66 -23.65
N ALA A 87 3.75 14.58 -22.71
CA ALA A 87 3.45 14.06 -21.38
C ALA A 87 2.58 15.05 -20.59
N VAL A 88 1.70 14.53 -19.74
CA VAL A 88 0.69 15.34 -19.02
C VAL A 88 1.21 16.00 -17.74
N ILE A 89 2.46 15.73 -17.34
CA ILE A 89 3.10 16.39 -16.18
C ILE A 89 4.50 16.91 -16.53
N LYS A 90 4.90 18.02 -15.90
CA LYS A 90 6.19 18.68 -16.13
C LYS A 90 7.41 17.98 -15.49
N PRO A 91 7.37 17.53 -14.22
CA PRO A 91 8.56 16.96 -13.57
C PRO A 91 9.06 15.70 -14.28
N LYS A 92 10.38 15.46 -14.20
CA LYS A 92 11.04 14.23 -14.68
C LYS A 92 10.68 13.85 -16.13
N GLY A 93 10.41 14.83 -16.99
CA GLY A 93 10.05 14.56 -18.39
C GLY A 93 8.72 13.80 -18.56
N GLY A 94 7.79 13.92 -17.61
CA GLY A 94 6.48 13.25 -17.67
C GLY A 94 6.33 12.02 -16.77
N PHE A 95 7.44 11.51 -16.22
CA PHE A 95 7.41 10.31 -15.40
C PHE A 95 6.93 10.59 -13.97
N GLY A 96 5.89 9.88 -13.53
CA GLY A 96 5.26 10.07 -12.22
C GLY A 96 4.83 8.76 -11.57
N GLY A 97 4.34 8.85 -10.34
CA GLY A 97 3.71 7.71 -9.65
C GLY A 97 2.27 7.51 -10.14
N LEU A 98 1.89 6.29 -10.49
CA LEU A 98 0.53 5.91 -10.83
C LEU A 98 -0.26 5.52 -9.57
N GLY A 99 -1.49 6.02 -9.48
CA GLY A 99 -2.46 5.69 -8.45
C GLY A 99 -3.78 5.23 -9.06
N GLY A 100 -4.85 5.30 -8.27
CA GLY A 100 -6.21 5.00 -8.73
C GLY A 100 -6.46 3.52 -9.04
N PRO A 101 -7.61 3.20 -9.66
CA PRO A 101 -8.07 1.82 -9.91
C PRO A 101 -7.04 0.94 -10.61
N LEU A 102 -6.23 1.54 -11.49
CA LEU A 102 -5.21 0.86 -12.29
C LEU A 102 -4.25 0.03 -11.42
N ILE A 103 -3.92 0.50 -10.22
CA ILE A 103 -2.93 -0.16 -9.36
C ILE A 103 -3.56 -1.16 -8.38
N LYS A 104 -4.89 -1.35 -8.38
CA LYS A 104 -5.58 -2.24 -7.42
C LYS A 104 -5.01 -3.66 -7.44
N PRO A 105 -4.83 -4.34 -8.61
CA PRO A 105 -4.33 -5.71 -8.61
C PRO A 105 -2.93 -5.83 -7.99
N VAL A 106 -2.06 -4.85 -8.23
CA VAL A 106 -0.71 -4.79 -7.65
C VAL A 106 -0.77 -4.58 -6.14
N ALA A 107 -1.66 -3.70 -5.67
CA ALA A 107 -1.84 -3.43 -4.25
C ALA A 107 -2.35 -4.66 -3.49
N LEU A 108 -3.39 -5.33 -4.00
CA LEU A 108 -3.94 -6.55 -3.40
C LEU A 108 -2.90 -7.68 -3.35
N ALA A 109 -2.12 -7.86 -4.42
CA ALA A 109 -1.05 -8.85 -4.48
C ALA A 109 0.01 -8.61 -3.39
N ASN A 110 0.45 -7.36 -3.22
CA ASN A 110 1.44 -7.01 -2.20
C ASN A 110 0.90 -7.19 -0.78
N VAL A 111 -0.34 -6.74 -0.50
CA VAL A 111 -1.00 -6.96 0.79
C VAL A 111 -1.06 -8.45 1.10
N ARG A 112 -1.54 -9.27 0.18
CA ARG A 112 -1.67 -10.72 0.37
C ARG A 112 -0.31 -11.41 0.55
N ALA A 113 0.68 -11.05 -0.25
CA ALA A 113 2.01 -11.65 -0.20
C ALA A 113 2.67 -11.42 1.18
N PHE A 114 2.70 -10.18 1.64
CA PHE A 114 3.26 -9.87 2.96
C PHE A 114 2.39 -10.43 4.09
N TRP A 115 1.06 -10.44 3.97
CA TRP A 115 0.20 -11.07 4.97
C TRP A 115 0.54 -12.56 5.15
N LYS A 116 0.78 -13.31 4.04
CA LYS A 116 1.21 -14.71 4.10
C LYS A 116 2.60 -14.85 4.72
N LEU A 117 3.57 -14.03 4.31
CA LEU A 117 4.95 -14.09 4.82
C LEU A 117 5.05 -13.79 6.32
N PHE A 118 4.17 -12.95 6.86
CA PHE A 118 4.08 -12.64 8.28
C PHE A 118 3.02 -13.47 9.02
N GLU A 119 2.40 -14.44 8.36
CA GLU A 119 1.37 -15.34 8.95
C GLU A 119 0.23 -14.57 9.64
N GLY A 120 -0.12 -13.40 9.10
CA GLY A 120 -1.12 -12.49 9.68
C GLY A 120 -0.74 -11.87 11.03
N ARG A 121 0.50 -12.03 11.51
CA ARG A 121 0.97 -11.48 12.80
C ARG A 121 1.36 -10.01 12.73
N LEU A 122 1.81 -9.54 11.57
CA LEU A 122 2.18 -8.14 11.36
C LEU A 122 0.98 -7.36 10.76
N PRO A 123 0.46 -6.32 11.44
CA PRO A 123 -0.60 -5.48 10.89
C PRO A 123 -0.18 -4.84 9.56
N ILE A 124 -1.11 -4.84 8.59
CA ILE A 124 -0.90 -4.26 7.26
C ILE A 124 -1.97 -3.21 6.99
N ILE A 125 -1.55 -2.03 6.57
CA ILE A 125 -2.40 -1.01 5.98
C ILE A 125 -2.39 -1.22 4.46
N GLY A 126 -3.55 -1.56 3.89
CA GLY A 126 -3.73 -1.67 2.44
C GLY A 126 -3.90 -0.29 1.79
N THR A 127 -3.30 -0.06 0.64
CA THR A 127 -3.36 1.22 -0.08
C THR A 127 -3.21 0.97 -1.57
N GLY A 128 -4.10 1.55 -2.36
CA GLY A 128 -4.02 1.54 -3.83
C GLY A 128 -5.28 0.98 -4.46
N GLY A 129 -5.83 1.74 -5.42
CA GLY A 129 -6.95 1.32 -6.25
C GLY A 129 -8.31 1.20 -5.56
N VAL A 130 -8.48 1.81 -4.39
CA VAL A 130 -9.77 1.84 -3.70
C VAL A 130 -10.62 2.97 -4.26
N VAL A 131 -11.79 2.63 -4.81
CA VAL A 131 -12.82 3.58 -5.26
C VAL A 131 -14.21 3.26 -4.70
N SER A 132 -14.41 2.04 -4.21
CA SER A 132 -15.66 1.54 -3.65
C SER A 132 -15.45 0.74 -2.35
N GLY A 133 -16.52 0.55 -1.57
CA GLY A 133 -16.53 -0.32 -0.39
C GLY A 133 -16.26 -1.79 -0.72
N THR A 134 -16.47 -2.21 -1.97
CA THR A 134 -16.03 -3.54 -2.44
C THR A 134 -14.52 -3.63 -2.49
N ASP A 135 -13.83 -2.58 -2.93
CA ASP A 135 -12.35 -2.57 -2.95
C ASP A 135 -11.78 -2.56 -1.52
N VAL A 136 -12.44 -1.85 -0.59
CA VAL A 136 -12.08 -1.92 0.84
C VAL A 136 -12.22 -3.36 1.36
N PHE A 137 -13.35 -4.01 1.06
CA PHE A 137 -13.59 -5.41 1.41
C PHE A 137 -12.55 -6.38 0.81
N GLU A 138 -12.12 -6.16 -0.44
CA GLU A 138 -11.05 -6.96 -1.07
C GLU A 138 -9.70 -6.80 -0.37
N HIS A 139 -9.33 -5.58 0.02
CA HIS A 139 -8.11 -5.33 0.82
C HIS A 139 -8.16 -6.05 2.17
N LEU A 140 -9.31 -6.01 2.86
CA LEU A 140 -9.52 -6.74 4.11
C LEU A 140 -9.37 -8.26 3.89
N LEU A 141 -10.03 -8.82 2.87
CA LEU A 141 -9.92 -10.24 2.51
C LEU A 141 -8.47 -10.65 2.24
N CYS A 142 -7.68 -9.80 1.58
CA CYS A 142 -6.26 -10.04 1.34
C CYS A 142 -5.41 -10.02 2.63
N GLY A 143 -5.89 -9.40 3.71
CA GLY A 143 -5.23 -9.39 5.01
C GLY A 143 -4.98 -8.00 5.61
N ALA A 144 -5.43 -6.92 4.95
CA ALA A 144 -5.29 -5.58 5.50
C ALA A 144 -6.08 -5.43 6.80
N SER A 145 -5.48 -4.72 7.77
CA SER A 145 -6.08 -4.32 9.04
C SER A 145 -6.71 -2.93 8.99
N ALA A 146 -6.24 -2.10 8.06
CA ALA A 146 -6.80 -0.79 7.75
C ALA A 146 -6.59 -0.52 6.25
N VAL A 147 -7.35 0.42 5.68
CA VAL A 147 -7.27 0.77 4.26
C VAL A 147 -7.11 2.29 4.11
N GLN A 148 -6.07 2.72 3.40
CA GLN A 148 -5.82 4.12 3.06
C GLN A 148 -6.40 4.46 1.68
N ILE A 149 -6.93 5.67 1.59
CA ILE A 149 -7.59 6.21 0.39
C ILE A 149 -6.74 7.36 -0.17
N GLY A 150 -6.40 7.29 -1.46
CA GLY A 150 -5.51 8.23 -2.13
C GLY A 150 -6.21 8.99 -3.27
N THR A 151 -6.18 8.45 -4.47
CA THR A 151 -6.70 9.11 -5.69
C THR A 151 -8.16 9.55 -5.56
N VAL A 152 -9.06 8.66 -5.14
CA VAL A 152 -10.49 9.00 -5.02
C VAL A 152 -10.77 10.04 -3.93
N LEU A 153 -9.91 10.14 -2.91
CA LEU A 153 -10.01 11.22 -1.90
C LEU A 153 -9.71 12.59 -2.54
N VAL A 154 -8.77 12.64 -3.49
CA VAL A 154 -8.47 13.89 -4.22
C VAL A 154 -9.64 14.26 -5.14
N GLU A 155 -10.32 13.26 -5.72
CA GLU A 155 -11.43 13.45 -6.66
C GLU A 155 -12.74 13.84 -5.97
N GLU A 156 -13.05 13.23 -4.81
CA GLU A 156 -14.35 13.36 -4.13
C GLU A 156 -14.29 14.18 -2.82
N GLY A 157 -13.10 14.45 -2.29
CA GLY A 157 -12.93 15.08 -0.98
C GLY A 157 -13.36 14.17 0.18
N LEU A 158 -13.57 14.76 1.36
CA LEU A 158 -13.78 14.00 2.61
C LEU A 158 -15.07 13.18 2.64
N GLY A 159 -16.07 13.51 1.81
CA GLY A 159 -17.32 12.75 1.72
C GLY A 159 -17.12 11.30 1.25
N VAL A 160 -15.97 11.00 0.65
CA VAL A 160 -15.60 9.64 0.24
C VAL A 160 -15.61 8.65 1.41
N PHE A 161 -15.25 9.08 2.63
CA PHE A 161 -15.17 8.18 3.78
C PHE A 161 -16.55 7.66 4.18
N GLU A 162 -17.55 8.55 4.32
CA GLU A 162 -18.94 8.17 4.63
C GLU A 162 -19.52 7.23 3.56
N ARG A 163 -19.25 7.53 2.29
CA ARG A 163 -19.68 6.68 1.17
C ARG A 163 -19.06 5.28 1.25
N LEU A 164 -17.74 5.19 1.40
CA LEU A 164 -17.03 3.92 1.47
C LEU A 164 -17.43 3.08 2.69
N GLU A 165 -17.65 3.71 3.85
CA GLU A 165 -18.13 3.04 5.06
C GLU A 165 -19.51 2.42 4.85
N LYS A 166 -20.45 3.16 4.25
CA LYS A 166 -21.79 2.65 3.92
C LYS A 166 -21.74 1.48 2.93
N GLU A 167 -20.95 1.62 1.86
CA GLU A 167 -20.77 0.57 0.86
C GLU A 167 -20.12 -0.70 1.45
N LEU A 168 -19.12 -0.53 2.32
CA LEU A 168 -18.48 -1.64 3.03
C LEU A 168 -19.49 -2.34 3.97
N GLY A 169 -20.27 -1.58 4.73
CA GLY A 169 -21.30 -2.11 5.62
C GLY A 169 -22.30 -3.00 4.89
N ALA A 170 -22.83 -2.50 3.76
CA ALA A 170 -23.73 -3.27 2.91
C ALA A 170 -23.07 -4.54 2.36
N ARG A 171 -21.78 -4.48 2.01
CA ARG A 171 -21.02 -5.64 1.50
C ARG A 171 -20.78 -6.69 2.58
N LEU A 172 -20.48 -6.28 3.81
CA LEU A 172 -20.30 -7.17 4.96
C LEU A 172 -21.62 -7.87 5.29
N GLU A 173 -22.73 -7.14 5.35
CA GLU A 173 -24.07 -7.69 5.60
C GLU A 173 -24.46 -8.72 4.53
N GLN A 174 -24.28 -8.38 3.25
CA GLN A 174 -24.54 -9.30 2.13
C GLN A 174 -23.74 -10.61 2.25
N LYS A 175 -22.54 -10.56 2.83
CA LYS A 175 -21.65 -11.71 2.99
C LYS A 175 -21.78 -12.41 4.35
N GLY A 176 -22.64 -11.92 5.24
CA GLY A 176 -22.85 -12.48 6.57
C GLY A 176 -21.71 -12.20 7.56
N TYR A 177 -20.92 -11.14 7.34
CA TYR A 177 -19.87 -10.69 8.26
C TYR A 177 -20.41 -9.63 9.22
N THR A 178 -20.07 -9.75 10.50
CA THR A 178 -20.52 -8.82 11.56
C THR A 178 -19.58 -7.66 11.80
N SER A 179 -18.36 -7.73 11.24
CA SER A 179 -17.32 -6.71 11.38
C SER A 179 -16.25 -6.83 10.29
N PRO A 180 -15.51 -5.76 9.96
CA PRO A 180 -14.35 -5.84 9.07
C PRO A 180 -13.34 -6.92 9.48
N GLU A 181 -13.08 -7.06 10.78
CA GLU A 181 -12.13 -8.02 11.34
C GLU A 181 -12.54 -9.47 11.03
N SER A 182 -13.85 -9.74 10.99
CA SER A 182 -14.38 -11.09 10.76
C SER A 182 -14.14 -11.61 9.35
N CYS A 183 -13.85 -10.74 8.37
CA CYS A 183 -13.50 -11.15 7.00
C CYS A 183 -11.99 -11.12 6.72
N ARG A 184 -11.20 -10.49 7.59
CA ARG A 184 -9.79 -10.22 7.33
C ARG A 184 -8.98 -11.49 7.08
N GLY A 185 -8.23 -11.51 5.97
CA GLY A 185 -7.35 -12.63 5.60
C GLY A 185 -8.07 -13.89 5.10
N LYS A 186 -9.40 -13.89 4.98
CA LYS A 186 -10.21 -15.05 4.57
C LYS A 186 -10.29 -15.27 3.06
N LEU A 187 -9.40 -14.66 2.26
CA LEU A 187 -9.31 -14.96 0.83
C LEU A 187 -9.03 -16.46 0.63
N GLN A 188 -9.93 -17.12 -0.09
CA GLN A 188 -9.86 -18.55 -0.41
C GLN A 188 -8.89 -18.81 -1.57
N GLU A 189 -8.15 -19.91 -1.47
CA GLU A 189 -7.30 -20.44 -2.54
C GLU A 189 -8.09 -21.56 -3.25
N LEU A 190 -7.94 -21.67 -4.57
CA LEU A 190 -8.60 -22.70 -5.38
C LEU A 190 -7.84 -24.03 -5.33
#